data_AF-A0A2H0ZL71-F1
#
_entry.id   AF-A0A2H0ZL71-F1
#
_cell.length_a   1.000
_cell.length_b   1.000
_cell.length_c   1.000
_cell.angle_alpha   90.00
_cell.angle_beta   90.00
_cell.angle_gamma   90.00
#
_symmetry.space_group_name_H-M   'P 1'
#
loop_
_entity.id
_entity.type
_entity.pdbx_description
1 polymer ?
#
loop_
_entity_poly.entity_id
_entity_poly.type
_entity_poly.pdbx_seq_one_letter_code
_entity_poly.pdbx_strand_id
1 'polypeptide(L)'
;MAANGIPAYSRADFEKSSSVLIEGSWSHPQNLMETVTVYDEIEIEDFVYDPNTGLFQYPCPCGDKFAISLDDLKDGEDIAVCPSCSLMVRVIFEEEDLVDFE
;
A
#
# COMPACT_ATOMS: atom_id res chain seq x y z
N MET A 1 43.59 56.95 -3.95
CA MET A 1 42.49 57.91 -4.13
C MET A 1 41.19 57.25 -3.67
N ALA A 2 40.46 57.91 -2.76
CA ALA A 2 39.08 57.68 -2.27
C ALA A 2 38.75 56.28 -1.67
N ALA A 3 38.69 56.08 -0.34
CA ALA A 3 37.70 56.53 0.66
C ALA A 3 36.33 55.81 0.55
N ASN A 4 35.98 55.00 1.56
CA ASN A 4 34.86 55.22 2.51
C ASN A 4 34.36 53.92 3.17
N GLY A 5 34.49 53.85 4.50
CA GLY A 5 33.33 53.63 5.38
C GLY A 5 32.88 52.21 5.76
N ILE A 6 33.16 51.88 7.03
CA ILE A 6 32.28 51.22 8.03
C ILE A 6 32.33 49.67 8.16
N PRO A 7 32.25 49.14 9.41
CA PRO A 7 33.22 48.17 9.94
C PRO A 7 32.63 46.80 10.33
N ALA A 8 33.53 45.99 10.89
CA ALA A 8 33.39 44.64 11.43
C ALA A 8 31.99 44.25 11.95
N TYR A 9 31.37 43.26 11.31
CA TYR A 9 30.31 42.48 11.93
C TYR A 9 30.67 40.99 11.93
N SER A 10 30.33 40.39 13.06
CA SER A 10 30.78 39.13 13.58
C SER A 10 30.14 37.93 12.91
N ARG A 11 30.98 36.93 12.63
CA ARG A 11 30.87 35.53 13.12
C ARG A 11 29.45 35.01 13.40
N ALA A 12 28.85 34.41 12.38
CA ALA A 12 28.08 33.17 12.48
C ALA A 12 28.87 32.16 11.62
N ASP A 13 29.65 31.24 12.18
CA ASP A 13 29.21 29.88 12.59
C ASP A 13 28.26 29.27 11.54
N PHE A 14 28.59 28.23 10.79
CA PHE A 14 29.56 27.15 11.00
C PHE A 14 29.72 26.42 9.65
N GLU A 15 30.95 26.09 9.29
CA GLU A 15 31.34 25.44 8.04
C GLU A 15 30.65 24.07 7.85
N LYS A 16 30.00 23.85 6.71
CA LYS A 16 30.60 23.13 5.57
C LYS A 16 29.60 22.95 4.42
N SER A 17 30.01 23.55 3.31
CA SER A 17 29.59 23.27 1.95
C SER A 17 29.66 21.76 1.62
N SER A 18 28.51 21.17 1.32
CA SER A 18 28.39 20.29 0.14
C SER A 18 26.94 20.32 -0.31
N SER A 19 26.64 21.34 -1.09
CA SER A 19 25.42 21.46 -1.86
C SER A 19 25.48 20.45 -3.00
N VAL A 20 24.89 19.27 -2.81
CA VAL A 20 24.37 18.44 -3.90
C VAL A 20 22.89 18.28 -3.66
N LEU A 21 22.11 18.95 -4.49
CA LEU A 21 20.67 18.79 -4.59
C LEU A 21 20.39 17.40 -5.16
N ILE A 22 20.05 16.46 -4.29
CA ILE A 22 19.16 15.35 -4.63
C ILE A 22 17.91 15.56 -3.78
N GLU A 23 16.79 15.80 -4.45
CA GLU A 23 15.52 16.05 -3.80
C GLU A 23 15.01 14.76 -3.14
N GLY A 24 14.57 14.84 -1.88
CA GLY A 24 13.57 13.91 -1.35
C GLY A 24 14.01 12.70 -0.54
N SER A 25 15.18 12.69 0.11
CA SER A 25 15.48 11.67 1.13
C SER A 25 14.72 11.95 2.44
N TRP A 26 13.44 11.62 2.50
CA TRP A 26 12.73 11.42 3.77
C TRP A 26 13.02 10.02 4.29
N SER A 27 14.13 9.91 5.01
CA SER A 27 14.44 8.77 5.86
C SER A 27 13.48 8.73 7.05
N HIS A 28 12.49 7.82 7.03
CA HIS A 28 11.69 7.47 8.21
C HIS A 28 12.24 6.15 8.80
N PRO A 29 12.77 6.14 10.03
CA PRO A 29 13.33 4.93 10.63
C PRO A 29 12.26 4.06 11.32
N GLN A 30 12.38 2.73 11.11
CA GLN A 30 11.88 1.58 11.91
C GLN A 30 10.36 1.28 11.92
N ASN A 31 9.93 0.23 11.20
CA ASN A 31 9.16 -0.86 11.80
C ASN A 31 9.34 -2.18 11.03
N LEU A 32 9.77 -3.23 11.72
CA LEU A 32 9.70 -4.61 11.25
C LEU A 32 8.26 -5.10 11.51
N MET A 33 7.33 -4.49 10.77
CA MET A 33 5.98 -4.99 10.59
C MET A 33 5.76 -4.84 9.10
N GLU A 34 5.89 -5.94 8.38
CA GLU A 34 5.46 -6.03 6.98
C GLU A 34 3.94 -5.87 7.01
N THR A 35 3.48 -4.62 7.03
CA THR A 35 2.07 -4.31 6.87
C THR A 35 1.72 -4.74 5.46
N VAL A 36 1.08 -5.91 5.31
CA VAL A 36 0.51 -6.35 4.04
C VAL A 36 -0.23 -5.15 3.45
N THR A 37 0.29 -4.61 2.35
CA THR A 37 -0.27 -3.41 1.72
C THR A 37 -1.48 -3.84 0.92
N VAL A 38 -2.62 -3.99 1.59
CA VAL A 38 -3.90 -4.23 0.94
C VAL A 38 -4.31 -2.98 0.16
N TYR A 39 -4.72 -3.18 -1.09
CA TYR A 39 -5.09 -2.10 -2.00
C TYR A 39 -6.43 -1.48 -1.61
N ASP A 40 -7.40 -2.33 -1.25
CA ASP A 40 -8.75 -1.95 -0.86
C ASP A 40 -9.39 -3.05 -0.01
N GLU A 41 -10.49 -2.72 0.67
CA GLU A 41 -11.30 -3.64 1.47
C GLU A 41 -12.69 -3.74 0.82
N ILE A 42 -13.03 -4.91 0.30
CA ILE A 42 -14.23 -5.13 -0.52
C ILE A 42 -15.11 -6.18 0.16
N GLU A 43 -16.41 -5.94 0.22
CA GLU A 43 -17.37 -6.87 0.80
C GLU A 43 -17.58 -8.09 -0.10
N ILE A 44 -17.74 -9.28 0.51
CA ILE A 44 -17.94 -10.54 -0.22
C ILE A 44 -19.17 -10.50 -1.14
N GLU A 45 -20.18 -9.68 -0.81
CA GLU A 45 -21.38 -9.47 -1.63
C GLU A 45 -21.09 -8.83 -3.01
N ASP A 46 -20.00 -8.06 -3.14
CA ASP A 46 -19.60 -7.45 -4.42
C ASP A 46 -18.78 -8.42 -5.29
N PHE A 47 -18.35 -9.56 -4.72
CA PHE A 47 -17.68 -10.61 -5.48
C PHE A 47 -18.68 -11.48 -6.22
N VAL A 48 -18.28 -11.92 -7.41
CA VAL A 48 -19.03 -12.90 -8.19
C VAL A 48 -18.59 -14.29 -7.77
N TYR A 49 -19.46 -15.03 -7.09
CA TYR A 49 -19.23 -16.44 -6.76
C TYR A 49 -19.48 -17.34 -7.98
N ASP A 50 -18.51 -18.20 -8.30
CA ASP A 50 -18.67 -19.25 -9.30
C ASP A 50 -18.83 -20.64 -8.64
N PRO A 51 -20.03 -21.25 -8.69
CA PRO A 51 -20.30 -22.52 -8.02
C PRO A 51 -19.64 -23.73 -8.71
N ASN A 52 -19.11 -23.57 -9.92
CA ASN A 52 -18.41 -24.66 -10.61
C ASN A 52 -16.97 -24.82 -10.11
N THR A 53 -16.35 -23.71 -9.72
CA THR A 53 -14.96 -23.64 -9.27
C THR A 53 -14.81 -23.35 -7.78
N GLY A 54 -15.86 -22.86 -7.11
CA GLY A 54 -15.82 -22.47 -5.70
C GLY A 54 -14.98 -21.22 -5.45
N LEU A 55 -14.92 -20.32 -6.44
CA LEU A 55 -14.09 -19.12 -6.39
C LEU A 55 -14.94 -17.84 -6.41
N PHE A 56 -14.55 -16.88 -5.60
CA PHE A 56 -15.06 -15.51 -5.62
C PHE A 56 -14.18 -14.65 -6.52
N GLN A 57 -14.79 -13.95 -7.46
CA GLN A 57 -14.09 -13.16 -8.47
C GLN A 57 -14.52 -11.70 -8.48
N TYR A 58 -13.55 -10.79 -8.55
CA TYR A 58 -13.81 -9.35 -8.59
C TYR A 58 -13.05 -8.65 -9.73
N PRO A 59 -13.66 -7.76 -10.53
CA PRO A 59 -12.95 -7.05 -11.61
C PRO A 59 -11.82 -6.17 -11.08
N CYS A 60 -10.58 -6.50 -11.45
CA CYS A 60 -9.40 -5.73 -11.06
C CYS A 60 -9.19 -4.57 -12.04
N PRO A 61 -8.82 -3.35 -11.56
CA PRO A 61 -8.61 -2.18 -12.43
C PRO A 61 -7.50 -2.34 -13.47
N CYS A 62 -6.65 -3.36 -13.34
CA CYS A 62 -5.63 -3.66 -14.34
C CYS A 62 -6.14 -4.46 -15.55
N GLY A 63 -7.38 -4.96 -15.53
CA GLY A 63 -8.01 -5.68 -16.64
C GLY A 63 -8.24 -7.18 -16.41
N ASP A 64 -7.70 -7.74 -15.33
CA ASP A 64 -7.94 -9.11 -14.88
C ASP A 64 -8.99 -9.15 -13.75
N LYS A 65 -9.10 -10.29 -13.05
CA LYS A 65 -9.96 -10.44 -11.88
C LYS A 65 -9.15 -10.89 -10.67
N PHE A 66 -9.49 -10.39 -9.50
CA PHE A 66 -9.08 -11.02 -8.25
C PHE A 66 -9.81 -12.36 -8.13
N ALA A 67 -9.15 -13.34 -7.52
CA ALA A 67 -9.74 -14.64 -7.22
C ALA A 67 -9.35 -15.08 -5.82
N ILE A 68 -10.31 -15.59 -5.06
CA ILE A 68 -10.10 -16.24 -3.77
C ILE A 68 -11.06 -17.43 -3.65
N SER A 69 -10.65 -18.49 -2.95
CA SER A 69 -11.51 -19.67 -2.79
C SER A 69 -12.36 -19.59 -1.53
N LEU A 70 -13.56 -20.17 -1.60
CA LEU A 70 -14.44 -20.26 -0.42
C LEU A 70 -13.74 -21.00 0.73
N ASP A 71 -12.95 -22.02 0.44
CA ASP A 71 -12.19 -22.78 1.45
C ASP A 71 -11.17 -21.89 2.19
N ASP A 72 -10.48 -21.01 1.46
CA ASP A 72 -9.53 -20.03 2.02
C ASP A 72 -10.23 -19.06 2.98
N LEU A 73 -11.36 -18.50 2.54
CA LEU A 73 -12.20 -17.63 3.37
C LEU A 73 -12.69 -18.35 4.63
N LYS A 74 -13.01 -19.64 4.54
CA LYS A 74 -13.40 -20.48 5.69
C LYS A 74 -12.24 -20.79 6.64
N ASP A 75 -11.01 -20.85 6.16
CA ASP A 75 -9.80 -20.98 6.99
C ASP A 75 -9.40 -19.65 7.65
N GLY A 76 -10.00 -18.54 7.20
CA GLY A 76 -9.76 -17.18 7.68
C GLY A 76 -8.78 -16.38 6.83
N GLU A 77 -8.44 -16.85 5.63
CA GLU A 77 -7.70 -16.07 4.64
C GLU A 77 -8.66 -15.11 3.93
N ASP A 78 -8.56 -13.82 4.28
CA ASP A 78 -9.33 -12.73 3.67
C ASP A 78 -8.61 -12.06 2.48
N ILE A 79 -7.51 -12.62 1.96
CA ILE A 79 -6.66 -11.93 0.99
C ILE A 79 -6.89 -12.44 -0.43
N ALA A 80 -7.66 -11.68 -1.22
CA ALA A 80 -7.84 -11.99 -2.64
C ALA A 80 -6.69 -11.42 -3.48
N VAL A 81 -6.05 -12.28 -4.27
CA VAL A 81 -4.85 -11.93 -5.05
C VAL A 81 -5.19 -11.86 -6.54
N CYS A 82 -4.65 -10.85 -7.23
CA CYS A 82 -4.74 -10.78 -8.70
C CYS A 82 -3.50 -11.42 -9.35
N PRO A 83 -3.65 -12.43 -10.23
CA PRO A 83 -2.54 -13.13 -10.86
C PRO A 83 -1.72 -12.26 -11.83
N SER A 84 -2.30 -11.20 -12.37
CA SER A 84 -1.61 -10.30 -13.32
C SER A 84 -0.90 -9.14 -12.66
N CYS A 85 -1.38 -8.67 -11.51
CA CYS A 85 -1.03 -7.35 -11.00
C CYS A 85 -0.40 -7.39 -9.61
N SER A 86 -0.31 -8.57 -8.99
CA SER A 86 0.19 -8.78 -7.62
C SER A 86 -0.48 -7.91 -6.55
N LEU A 87 -1.58 -7.24 -6.92
CA LEU A 87 -2.43 -6.51 -6.00
C LEU A 87 -3.16 -7.52 -5.12
N MET A 88 -3.36 -7.10 -3.88
CA MET A 88 -4.05 -7.86 -2.85
C MET A 88 -5.16 -6.97 -2.33
N VAL A 89 -6.38 -7.48 -2.26
CA VAL A 89 -7.50 -6.80 -1.62
C VAL A 89 -7.96 -7.65 -0.45
N ARG A 90 -8.42 -7.00 0.61
CA ARG A 90 -9.02 -7.70 1.74
C ARG A 90 -10.50 -7.89 1.47
N VAL A 91 -10.98 -9.10 1.71
CA VAL A 91 -12.38 -9.48 1.56
C VAL A 91 -13.04 -9.40 2.93
N ILE A 92 -14.04 -8.54 3.06
CA ILE A 92 -14.85 -8.44 4.27
C ILE A 92 -16.01 -9.43 4.13
N PHE A 93 -16.06 -10.41 5.02
CA PHE A 93 -17.10 -11.46 5.03
C PHE A 93 -17.54 -11.77 6.45
N GLU A 94 -18.77 -12.25 6.59
CA GLU A 94 -19.27 -12.85 7.83
C GLU A 94 -19.36 -14.37 7.66
N GLU A 95 -19.22 -15.10 8.77
CA GLU A 95 -19.30 -16.57 8.75
C GLU A 95 -20.65 -17.07 8.24
N GLU A 96 -21.73 -16.30 8.44
CA GLU A 96 -23.09 -16.63 8.00
C GLU A 96 -23.25 -16.57 6.47
N ASP A 97 -22.60 -15.60 5.80
CA ASP A 97 -22.65 -15.45 4.34
C ASP A 97 -21.99 -16.63 3.63
N LEU A 98 -20.87 -17.12 4.17
CA LEU A 98 -20.13 -18.22 3.57
C LEU A 98 -20.93 -19.54 3.56
N VAL A 99 -21.88 -19.72 4.49
CA VAL A 99 -22.72 -20.92 4.57
C VAL A 99 -23.81 -20.92 3.49
N ASP A 100 -24.25 -19.75 3.01
CA ASP A 100 -25.28 -19.65 1.97
C ASP A 100 -24.75 -20.07 0.58
N PHE A 101 -23.43 -19.98 0.37
CA PHE A 101 -22.76 -20.34 -0.89
C PHE A 101 -22.31 -21.81 -1.01
N GLU A 102 -22.61 -22.67 -0.02
CA GLU A 102 -22.29 -24.12 -0.01
C GLU A 102 -23.21 -25.01 -0.89
#